data_AF-W7BV11-F1
#
_entry.id   AF-W7BV11-F1
#
_cell.length_a   1.000
_cell.length_b   1.000
_cell.length_c   1.000
_cell.angle_alpha   90.00
_cell.angle_beta   90.00
_cell.angle_gamma   90.00
#
_symmetry.space_group_name_H-M   'P 1'
#
loop_
_entity.id
_entity.type
_entity.pdbx_description
1 polymer ?
#
loop_
_entity_poly.entity_id
_entity_poly.type
_entity_poly.pdbx_seq_one_letter_code
_entity_poly.pdbx_strand_id
1 'polypeptide(L)'
;MEKIQKFINVLFLTCVLMPVTLFIFPSALAIADGAKGASYLYEFGGPVHWLTVSSDNGNKSGFIDAAFKGNTGVSIHWLATLYSFFMILVVVYLATLIIKKISSGT
;
A
#
# COMPACT_ATOMS: atom_id res chain seq x y z
N MET A 1 1.69 -12.87 -28.70
CA MET A 1 2.55 -12.95 -27.48
C MET A 1 2.82 -11.59 -26.86
N GLU A 2 3.12 -10.54 -27.63
CA GLU A 2 3.43 -9.19 -27.12
C GLU A 2 2.37 -8.61 -26.16
N LYS A 3 1.07 -8.76 -26.46
CA LYS A 3 -0.02 -8.28 -25.59
C LYS A 3 -0.03 -8.97 -24.21
N ILE A 4 0.25 -10.27 -24.18
CA ILE A 4 0.30 -11.06 -22.93
C ILE A 4 1.52 -10.64 -22.12
N GLN A 5 2.69 -10.50 -22.76
CA GLN A 5 3.90 -10.00 -22.09
C GLN A 5 3.67 -8.61 -21.49
N LYS A 6 3.00 -7.70 -22.23
CA LYS A 6 2.67 -6.37 -21.72
C LYS A 6 1.79 -6.46 -20.48
N PHE A 7 0.76 -7.31 -20.49
CA PHE A 7 -0.10 -7.51 -19.34
C PHE A 7 0.67 -8.07 -18.13
N ILE A 8 1.52 -9.08 -18.34
CA ILE A 8 2.37 -9.65 -17.28
C ILE A 8 3.29 -8.57 -16.69
N ASN A 9 3.92 -7.73 -17.51
CA ASN A 9 4.78 -6.66 -17.02
C ASN A 9 4.00 -5.64 -16.17
N VAL A 10 2.78 -5.27 -16.59
CA VAL A 10 1.90 -4.37 -15.82
C VAL A 10 1.49 -5.01 -14.48
N LEU A 11 1.13 -6.29 -14.50
CA LEU A 11 0.78 -7.03 -13.29
C LEU A 11 1.98 -7.11 -12.33
N PHE A 12 3.16 -7.46 -12.85
CA PHE A 12 4.40 -7.52 -12.06
C PHE A 12 4.72 -6.16 -11.43
N LEU A 13 4.66 -5.08 -12.22
CA LEU A 13 4.90 -3.72 -11.72
C LEU A 13 3.89 -3.34 -10.63
N THR A 14 2.62 -3.74 -10.78
CA THR A 14 1.58 -3.53 -9.75
C THR A 14 1.94 -4.26 -8.45
N CYS A 15 2.39 -5.51 -8.52
CA CYS A 15 2.84 -6.28 -7.36
C CYS A 15 4.02 -5.63 -6.63
N VAL A 16 4.93 -4.97 -7.36
CA VAL A 16 6.06 -4.24 -6.76
C VAL A 16 5.60 -2.92 -6.15
N LEU A 17 4.71 -2.19 -6.82
CA LEU A 17 4.23 -0.90 -6.34
C LEU A 17 3.36 -1.02 -5.09
N MET A 18 2.61 -2.11 -4.93
CA MET A 18 1.76 -2.35 -3.77
C MET A 18 2.50 -2.23 -2.42
N PRO A 19 3.59 -2.99 -2.13
CA PRO A 19 4.36 -2.82 -0.90
C PRO A 19 5.11 -1.49 -0.84
N VAL A 20 5.49 -0.90 -1.99
CA VAL A 20 6.12 0.43 -2.03
C VAL A 20 5.20 1.50 -1.44
N THR A 21 3.87 1.34 -1.55
CA THR A 21 2.91 2.28 -0.96
C THR A 21 3.03 2.42 0.55
N LEU A 22 3.57 1.43 1.26
CA LEU A 22 3.81 1.50 2.72
C LEU A 22 4.79 2.61 3.11
N PHE A 23 5.65 3.03 2.20
CA PHE A 23 6.71 4.01 2.45
C PHE A 23 6.40 5.40 1.90
N ILE A 24 5.50 5.49 0.92
CA ILE A 24 5.18 6.74 0.22
C ILE A 24 3.95 7.41 0.83
N PHE A 25 2.93 6.62 1.19
CA PHE A 25 1.71 7.19 1.75
C PHE A 25 1.88 7.50 3.23
N PRO A 26 1.41 8.67 3.68
CA PRO A 26 1.46 9.01 5.10
C PRO A 26 0.61 8.01 5.90
N SER A 27 1.12 7.65 7.08
CA SER A 27 0.37 6.85 8.03
C SER A 27 -0.79 7.64 8.63
N ALA A 28 -1.89 6.96 8.92
CA ALA A 28 -2.98 7.52 9.72
C ALA A 28 -2.98 6.89 11.13
N LEU A 29 -3.38 7.66 12.13
CA LEU A 29 -3.68 7.14 13.46
C LEU A 29 -5.13 6.68 13.49
N ALA A 30 -5.34 5.39 13.72
CA ALA A 30 -6.66 4.83 14.00
C ALA A 30 -6.94 4.85 15.51
N ILE A 31 -8.22 4.87 15.86
CA ILE A 31 -8.67 4.81 17.26
C ILE A 31 -8.47 3.39 17.75
N ALA A 32 -7.61 3.20 18.75
CA ALA A 32 -7.46 1.91 19.40
C ALA A 32 -8.61 1.66 20.39
N ASP A 33 -9.11 0.43 20.43
CA ASP A 33 -10.13 -0.01 21.39
C ASP A 33 -9.49 -0.14 22.77
N GLY A 34 -9.92 0.69 23.72
CA GLY A 34 -9.30 0.90 25.03
C GLY A 34 -9.34 -0.30 25.99
N ALA A 35 -9.85 -1.45 25.55
CA ALA A 35 -10.00 -2.65 26.38
C ALA A 35 -8.65 -3.30 26.81
N LYS A 36 -7.52 -2.96 26.16
CA LYS A 36 -6.19 -3.53 26.45
C LYS A 36 -5.11 -2.52 26.88
N GLY A 37 -5.48 -1.28 27.20
CA GLY A 37 -4.54 -0.21 27.57
C GLY A 37 -4.28 0.79 26.43
N ALA A 38 -3.30 1.69 26.61
CA ALA A 38 -2.93 2.73 25.65
C ALA A 38 -2.17 2.15 24.44
N SER A 39 -2.81 1.26 23.69
CA SER A 39 -2.29 0.78 22.42
C SER A 39 -2.51 1.85 21.35
N TYR A 40 -1.51 2.13 20.53
CA TYR A 40 -1.58 2.99 19.35
C TYR A 40 -1.82 2.13 18.12
N LEU A 41 -2.72 2.56 17.24
CA LEU A 41 -3.05 1.85 16.01
C LEU A 41 -2.67 2.73 14.82
N TYR A 42 -1.77 2.22 13.98
CA TYR A 42 -1.23 2.93 12.83
C TYR A 42 -1.69 2.26 11.54
N GLU A 43 -2.33 3.01 10.66
CA GLU A 43 -2.78 2.56 9.35
C GLU A 43 -1.77 2.96 8.27
N PHE A 44 -1.43 2.00 7.41
CA PHE A 44 -0.40 2.09 6.38
C PHE A 44 -0.88 1.53 5.03
N GLY A 45 -0.13 1.92 4.00
CA GLY A 45 -0.37 1.49 2.63
C GLY A 45 -1.40 2.35 1.93
N GLY A 46 -1.37 2.35 0.60
CA GLY A 46 -2.30 3.13 -0.21
C GLY A 46 -2.61 2.43 -1.54
N PRO A 47 -3.56 2.96 -2.33
CA PRO A 47 -4.30 4.21 -2.14
C PRO A 47 -5.33 4.21 -0.98
N VAL A 48 -5.80 3.04 -0.57
CA VAL A 48 -6.63 2.86 0.63
C VAL A 48 -5.79 2.12 1.67
N HIS A 49 -5.78 2.61 2.91
CA HIS A 49 -5.04 1.97 3.99
C HIS A 49 -5.47 0.51 4.15
N TRP A 50 -4.50 -0.38 4.00
CA TRP A 50 -4.76 -1.81 3.87
C TRP A 50 -3.98 -2.64 4.90
N LEU A 51 -3.11 -2.01 5.66
CA LEU A 51 -2.34 -2.64 6.71
C LEU A 51 -2.39 -1.80 7.98
N THR A 52 -2.57 -2.47 9.10
CA THR A 52 -2.66 -1.85 10.41
C THR A 52 -1.58 -2.42 11.31
N VAL A 53 -0.86 -1.56 12.02
CA VAL A 53 0.17 -1.95 12.98
C VAL A 53 -0.22 -1.42 14.36
N SER A 54 -0.32 -2.30 15.33
CA SER A 54 -0.52 -1.92 16.73
C SER A 54 0.82 -1.81 17.46
N SER A 55 0.93 -0.87 18.39
CA SER A 55 2.10 -0.71 19.25
C SER A 55 1.69 -0.22 20.64
N ASP A 56 2.42 -0.62 21.68
CA ASP A 56 2.19 -0.12 23.04
C ASP A 56 2.85 1.25 23.28
N ASN A 57 3.68 1.70 22.34
CA ASN A 57 4.38 2.97 22.41
C ASN A 57 3.94 3.90 21.28
N GLY A 58 3.59 5.14 21.65
CA GLY A 58 3.27 6.19 20.70
C GLY A 58 4.53 6.74 19.99
N ASN A 59 4.31 7.66 19.06
CA ASN A 59 5.35 8.42 18.35
C ASN A 59 6.25 7.60 17.40
N LYS A 60 5.65 6.68 16.63
CA LYS A 60 6.35 6.02 15.52
C LYS A 60 6.41 6.94 14.30
N SER A 61 7.61 7.17 13.78
CA SER A 61 7.87 8.14 12.70
C SER A 61 7.50 7.64 11.30
N GLY A 62 7.36 6.33 11.10
CA GLY A 62 7.05 5.73 9.81
C GLY A 62 6.86 4.21 9.88
N PHE A 63 6.58 3.59 8.72
CA PHE A 63 6.24 2.16 8.65
C PHE A 63 7.30 1.26 9.27
N ILE A 64 8.59 1.49 9.01
CA ILE A 64 9.67 0.67 9.59
C ILE A 64 9.65 0.73 11.12
N ASP A 65 9.51 1.93 11.68
CA ASP A 65 9.49 2.12 13.12
C ASP A 65 8.26 1.49 13.77
N ALA A 66 7.09 1.63 13.13
CA ALA A 66 5.86 1.03 13.61
C ALA A 66 5.91 -0.51 13.50
N ALA A 67 6.28 -1.03 12.33
CA ALA A 67 6.21 -2.46 12.01
C ALA A 67 7.35 -3.28 12.61
N PHE A 68 8.50 -2.69 12.96
CA PHE A 68 9.66 -3.47 13.42
C PHE A 68 10.21 -3.06 14.80
N LYS A 69 9.77 -1.95 15.40
CA LYS A 69 10.28 -1.51 16.73
C LYS A 69 9.20 -1.62 17.81
N GLY A 70 8.96 -2.83 18.33
CA GLY A 70 8.00 -3.05 19.41
C GLY A 70 6.55 -2.90 18.96
N ASN A 71 6.23 -3.49 17.80
CA ASN A 71 4.84 -3.73 17.45
C ASN A 71 4.25 -4.79 18.38
N THR A 72 2.96 -4.70 18.61
CA THR A 72 2.19 -5.74 19.31
C THR A 72 1.32 -6.57 18.39
N GLY A 73 1.23 -6.17 17.12
CA GLY A 73 0.40 -6.84 16.14
C GLY A 73 0.45 -6.14 14.78
N VAL A 74 0.20 -6.93 13.75
CA VAL A 74 0.00 -6.46 12.38
C VAL A 74 -1.26 -7.15 11.84
N SER A 75 -2.15 -6.36 11.26
CA SER A 75 -3.38 -6.84 10.64
C SER A 75 -3.45 -6.37 9.19
N ILE A 76 -3.97 -7.24 8.31
CA ILE A 76 -4.14 -6.96 6.88
C ILE A 76 -5.64 -6.86 6.58
N HIS A 77 -6.06 -5.73 6.03
CA HIS A 77 -7.43 -5.50 5.61
C HIS A 77 -7.61 -6.00 4.17
N TRP A 78 -7.84 -7.30 3.99
CA TRP A 78 -7.82 -7.96 2.67
C TRP A 78 -8.67 -7.28 1.58
N LEU A 79 -9.84 -6.75 1.92
CA LEU A 79 -10.68 -6.00 0.97
C LEU A 79 -10.01 -4.70 0.52
N ALA A 80 -9.43 -3.94 1.45
CA ALA A 80 -8.65 -2.74 1.13
C ALA A 80 -7.37 -3.09 0.37
N THR A 81 -6.72 -4.21 0.68
CA THR A 81 -5.56 -4.72 -0.08
C THR A 81 -5.93 -4.99 -1.53
N LEU A 82 -7.01 -5.73 -1.77
CA LEU A 82 -7.49 -6.03 -3.12
C LEU A 82 -7.90 -4.77 -3.86
N TYR A 83 -8.64 -3.87 -3.21
CA TYR A 83 -9.05 -2.61 -3.80
C TYR A 83 -7.85 -1.75 -4.20
N SER A 84 -6.89 -1.57 -3.29
CA SER A 84 -5.66 -0.83 -3.55
C SER A 84 -4.85 -1.45 -4.68
N PHE A 85 -4.75 -2.78 -4.73
CA PHE A 85 -4.10 -3.50 -5.82
C PHE A 85 -4.75 -3.20 -7.18
N PHE A 86 -6.08 -3.29 -7.29
CA PHE A 86 -6.78 -2.99 -8.53
C PHE A 86 -6.67 -1.52 -8.93
N MET A 87 -6.70 -0.60 -7.98
CA MET A 87 -6.49 0.83 -8.23
C MET A 87 -5.10 1.09 -8.83
N ILE A 88 -4.05 0.51 -8.24
CA ILE A 88 -2.68 0.61 -8.78
C ILE A 88 -2.62 -0.03 -10.17
N LEU A 89 -3.21 -1.21 -10.36
CA LEU A 89 -3.23 -1.90 -11.65
C LEU A 89 -3.81 -1.02 -12.76
N VAL A 90 -4.96 -0.38 -12.48
CA VAL A 90 -5.62 0.53 -13.42
C VAL A 90 -4.73 1.74 -13.73
N VAL A 91 -4.15 2.38 -12.71
CA VAL A 91 -3.28 3.54 -12.88
C VAL A 91 -2.06 3.20 -13.73
N VAL A 92 -1.37 2.09 -13.42
CA VAL A 92 -0.21 1.62 -14.18
C VAL A 92 -0.60 1.31 -15.61
N TYR A 93 -1.72 0.60 -15.82
CA TYR A 93 -2.21 0.25 -17.14
C TYR A 93 -2.48 1.51 -17.98
N LEU A 94 -3.21 2.48 -17.44
CA LEU A 94 -3.49 3.77 -18.08
C LEU A 94 -2.19 4.54 -18.39
N ALA A 95 -1.24 4.59 -17.46
CA ALA A 95 0.06 5.22 -17.70
C ALA A 95 0.78 4.57 -18.89
N THR A 96 0.78 3.24 -19.02
CA THR A 96 1.38 2.57 -20.18
C THR A 96 0.69 2.91 -21.50
N LEU A 97 -0.61 3.19 -21.49
CA LEU A 97 -1.34 3.61 -22.70
C LEU A 97 -0.99 5.04 -23.09
N ILE A 98 -0.91 5.94 -22.11
CA ILE A 98 -0.53 7.34 -22.33
C ILE A 98 0.90 7.44 -22.87
N ILE A 99 1.85 6.75 -22.23
CA ILE A 99 3.25 6.72 -22.68
C ILE A 99 3.34 6.21 -24.12
N LYS A 100 2.64 5.11 -24.44
CA LYS A 100 2.60 4.57 -25.81
C LYS A 100 2.05 5.59 -26.81
N LYS A 101 0.98 6.30 -26.45
CA LYS A 101 0.35 7.32 -27.31
C LYS A 101 1.32 8.46 -27.60
N ILE A 102 2.03 8.95 -26.58
CA ILE A 102 3.03 10.01 -26.72
C ILE A 102 4.18 9.55 -27.61
N SER A 103 4.73 8.35 -27.37
CA SER A 103 5.86 7.82 -28.15
C SER A 103 5.53 7.50 -29.61
N SER A 104 4.25 7.23 -29.94
CA SER A 104 3.82 6.96 -31.32
C SER A 104 3.46 8.21 -32.13
N GLY A 105 3.32 9.36 -31.46
CA GLY A 105 3.01 10.65 -32.08
C GLY A 105 4.24 11.53 -32.34
N THR A 106 5.44 10.99 -32.08
CA THR A 106 6.75 11.57 -32.43
C THR A 106 7.34 10.75 -33.56
#